data_AF-A0A1I5VV64-F1
#
_entry.id   AF-A0A1I5VV64-F1
#
_cell.length_a   1.000
_cell.length_b   1.000
_cell.length_c   1.000
_cell.angle_alpha   90.00
_cell.angle_beta   90.00
_cell.angle_gamma   90.00
#
_symmetry.space_group_name_H-M   'P 1'
#
loop_
_entity.id
_entity.type
_entity.pdbx_description
1 polymer ?
#
loop_
_entity_poly.entity_id
_entity_poly.type
_entity_poly.pdbx_seq_one_letter_code
_entity_poly.pdbx_strand_id
1 'polypeptide(L)'
;MKRKQFHLSDVEEKMLEQMAEDTGQSEAEVVREAIRQYDHKNKKSSNILVDMAKKAEKEGFPGENNLSEEHDRYIMEIVENEK
;
A
#
# COMPACT_ATOMS: atom_id res chain seq x y z
N MET A 1 -5.51 17.41 14.53
CA MET A 1 -4.03 17.49 14.50
C MET A 1 -3.50 16.92 15.83
N LYS A 2 -2.59 15.93 15.83
CA LYS A 2 -1.96 15.44 17.07
C LYS A 2 -0.55 16.03 17.18
N ARG A 3 -0.23 16.71 18.29
CA ARG A 3 1.12 17.22 18.55
C ARG A 3 2.00 16.06 19.04
N LYS A 4 3.18 15.90 18.44
CA LYS A 4 4.22 14.97 18.88
C LYS A 4 5.51 15.74 19.08
N GLN A 5 6.32 15.32 20.04
CA GLN A 5 7.62 15.89 20.34
C GLN A 5 8.69 14.87 19.95
N PHE A 6 9.71 15.34 19.26
CA PHE A 6 10.87 14.56 18.85
C PHE A 6 12.12 15.25 19.40
N HIS A 7 13.14 14.45 19.70
CA HIS A 7 14.45 14.97 20.06
C HIS A 7 15.32 14.83 18.82
N LEU A 8 15.89 15.94 18.37
CA LEU A 8 16.85 16.00 17.28
C LEU A 8 18.23 16.27 17.89
N SER A 9 19.26 15.73 17.25
CA SER A 9 20.64 16.15 17.50
C SER A 9 20.90 17.53 16.89
N ASP A 10 21.91 18.23 17.38
CA ASP A 10 22.30 19.55 16.89
C ASP A 10 22.59 19.57 15.37
N VAL A 11 23.06 18.44 14.82
CA VAL A 11 23.31 18.28 13.38
C VAL A 11 22.00 18.19 12.60
N GLU A 12 21.03 17.42 13.12
CA GLU A 12 19.71 17.27 12.50
C GLU A 12 18.90 18.57 12.56
N GLU A 13 19.02 19.33 13.64
CA GLU A 13 18.37 20.64 13.78
C GLU A 13 18.89 21.63 12.73
N LYS A 14 20.22 21.77 12.58
CA LYS A 14 20.82 22.59 11.53
C LYS A 14 20.43 22.15 10.13
N MET A 15 20.34 20.83 9.92
CA MET A 15 19.91 20.29 8.62
C MET A 15 18.46 20.66 8.34
N LEU A 16 17.58 20.61 9.36
CA LEU A 16 16.17 20.99 9.24
C LEU A 16 16.00 22.49 8.96
N GLU A 17 16.75 23.34 9.66
CA GLU A 17 16.79 24.79 9.42
C GLU A 17 17.20 25.08 7.96
N GLN A 18 18.31 24.48 7.50
CA GLN A 18 18.77 24.68 6.12
C GLN A 18 17.73 24.22 5.09
N MET A 19 17.08 23.06 5.31
CA MET A 19 16.04 22.57 4.41
C MET A 19 14.82 23.48 4.37
N ALA A 20 14.46 24.10 5.50
CA ALA A 20 13.37 25.08 5.57
C ALA A 20 13.72 26.35 4.77
N GLU A 21 14.95 26.85 4.88
CA GLU A 21 15.45 27.98 4.09
C GLU A 21 15.45 27.68 2.58
N ASP A 22 16.02 26.54 2.19
CA ASP A 22 16.17 26.16 0.78
C ASP A 22 14.82 25.98 0.07
N THR A 23 13.80 25.53 0.80
CA THR A 23 12.45 25.27 0.28
C THR A 23 11.49 26.44 0.46
N GLY A 24 11.85 27.44 1.28
CA GLY A 24 10.96 28.52 1.69
C GLY A 24 9.74 28.05 2.49
N GLN A 25 9.83 26.88 3.11
CA GLN A 25 8.76 26.29 3.93
C GLN A 25 9.08 26.44 5.43
N SER A 26 8.05 26.35 6.28
CA SER A 26 8.30 26.22 7.72
C SER A 26 8.91 24.85 8.03
N GLU A 27 9.82 24.77 9.01
CA GLU A 27 10.41 23.51 9.49
C GLU A 27 9.35 22.43 9.77
N ALA A 28 8.22 22.82 10.36
CA ALA A 28 7.13 21.90 10.67
C ALA A 28 6.49 21.29 9.41
N GLU A 29 6.47 22.03 8.29
CA GLU A 29 5.99 21.52 7.00
C GLU A 29 7.03 20.59 6.37
N VAL A 30 8.32 20.97 6.42
CA VAL A 30 9.43 20.11 5.98
C VAL A 30 9.37 18.75 6.68
N VAL A 31 9.20 18.73 8.01
CA VAL A 31 9.05 17.48 8.78
C VAL A 31 7.81 16.70 8.35
N ARG A 32 6.67 17.36 8.12
CA ARG A 32 5.45 16.70 7.66
C ARG A 32 5.62 16.06 6.29
N GLU A 33 6.25 16.76 5.34
CA GLU A 33 6.53 16.24 4.01
C GLU A 33 7.52 15.06 4.07
N ALA A 34 8.59 15.19 4.84
CA ALA A 34 9.57 14.11 5.04
C ALA A 34 8.90 12.84 5.59
N ILE A 35 8.03 12.97 6.60
CA ILE A 35 7.26 11.84 7.14
C ILE A 35 6.33 11.24 6.08
N ARG A 36 5.61 12.06 5.30
CA ARG A 36 4.72 11.56 4.22
C ARG A 36 5.51 10.79 3.16
N GLN A 37 6.64 11.31 2.73
CA GLN A 37 7.49 10.65 1.75
C GLN A 37 8.07 9.34 2.30
N TYR A 38 8.49 9.34 3.57
CA TYR A 38 8.94 8.15 4.26
C TYR A 38 7.84 7.08 4.32
N ASP A 39 6.61 7.46 4.70
CA ASP A 39 5.46 6.55 4.73
C ASP A 39 5.16 6.01 3.33
N HIS A 40 5.18 6.85 2.29
CA HIS A 40 4.96 6.40 0.92
C HIS A 40 6.04 5.41 0.44
N LYS A 41 7.30 5.63 0.80
CA LYS A 41 8.42 4.74 0.44
C LYS A 41 8.41 3.43 1.24
N ASN A 42 8.03 3.49 2.51
CA ASN A 42 8.06 2.35 3.43
C ASN A 42 6.71 1.69 3.66
N LYS A 43 5.66 2.16 2.97
CA LYS A 43 4.38 1.48 2.92
C LYS A 43 4.68 0.07 2.41
N LYS A 44 4.65 -0.90 3.33
CA LYS A 44 4.70 -2.32 2.98
C LYS A 44 3.71 -2.53 1.86
N SER A 45 4.17 -3.28 0.87
CA SER A 45 3.47 -3.60 -0.37
C SER A 45 1.96 -3.73 -0.14
N SER A 46 1.22 -3.15 -1.09
CA SER A 46 -0.13 -3.53 -1.47
C SER A 46 -0.59 -4.82 -0.79
N ASN A 47 -1.69 -4.74 -0.02
CA ASN A 47 -2.32 -5.86 0.67
C ASN A 47 -2.13 -7.16 -0.15
N ILE A 48 -1.66 -8.24 0.49
CA ILE A 48 -1.38 -9.52 -0.20
C ILE A 48 -2.55 -9.94 -1.10
N LEU A 49 -3.79 -9.67 -0.70
CA LEU A 49 -4.99 -9.92 -1.50
C LEU A 49 -5.03 -9.09 -2.80
N VAL A 50 -4.61 -7.83 -2.75
CA VAL A 50 -4.51 -6.94 -3.93
C VAL A 50 -3.38 -7.39 -4.85
N ASP A 51 -2.27 -7.87 -4.30
CA ASP A 51 -1.17 -8.44 -5.11
C ASP A 51 -1.60 -9.76 -5.79
N MET A 52 -2.36 -10.60 -5.08
CA MET A 52 -2.96 -11.82 -5.64
C MET A 52 -3.95 -11.50 -6.75
N ALA A 53 -4.84 -10.52 -6.56
CA ALA A 53 -5.81 -10.11 -7.58
C ALA A 53 -5.11 -9.58 -8.85
N LYS A 54 -4.11 -8.71 -8.69
CA LYS A 54 -3.33 -8.18 -9.82
C LYS A 54 -2.54 -9.26 -10.57
N LYS A 55 -2.03 -10.27 -9.85
CA LYS A 55 -1.38 -11.43 -10.48
C LYS A 55 -2.39 -12.25 -11.28
N ALA A 56 -3.56 -12.54 -10.71
CA ALA A 56 -4.62 -13.26 -11.43
C ALA A 56 -5.06 -12.53 -12.71
N GLU A 57 -5.21 -11.20 -12.68
CA GLU A 57 -5.53 -10.39 -13.86
C GLU A 57 -4.41 -10.40 -14.91
N LYS A 58 -3.14 -10.27 -14.50
CA LYS A 58 -1.99 -10.22 -15.43
C LYS A 58 -1.62 -11.57 -16.01
N GLU A 59 -1.69 -12.62 -15.20
CA GLU A 59 -1.36 -13.99 -15.60
C GLU A 59 -2.52 -14.63 -16.36
N GLY A 60 -3.68 -13.97 -16.41
CA GLY A 60 -4.85 -14.32 -17.22
C GLY A 60 -5.13 -15.80 -17.12
N PHE A 61 -5.65 -16.25 -15.97
CA PHE A 61 -5.74 -17.67 -15.64
C PHE A 61 -6.36 -18.48 -16.80
N PRO A 62 -5.57 -19.28 -17.54
CA PRO A 62 -6.05 -20.05 -18.70
C PRO A 62 -6.61 -21.40 -18.24
N GLY A 63 -7.23 -21.44 -17.06
CA GLY A 63 -7.83 -22.66 -16.54
C GLY A 63 -8.94 -23.09 -17.47
N GLU A 64 -8.90 -24.33 -17.97
CA GLU A 64 -9.91 -24.93 -18.86
C GLU A 64 -11.36 -24.80 -18.34
N ASN A 65 -11.53 -24.52 -17.04
CA ASN A 65 -12.81 -24.39 -16.36
C ASN A 65 -12.86 -23.05 -15.63
N ASN A 66 -13.60 -22.07 -16.18
CA ASN A 66 -13.88 -20.80 -15.50
C ASN A 66 -14.82 -21.05 -14.32
N LEU A 67 -14.27 -21.51 -13.21
CA LEU A 67 -15.01 -21.81 -11.97
C LEU A 67 -15.77 -20.58 -11.43
N SER A 68 -15.37 -19.36 -11.82
CA SER A 68 -16.02 -18.13 -11.36
C SER A 68 -17.29 -17.81 -12.14
N GLU A 69 -17.29 -17.98 -13.47
CA GLU A 69 -18.47 -17.71 -14.31
C GLU A 69 -19.48 -18.87 -14.27
N GLU A 70 -18.97 -20.08 -14.11
CA GLU A 70 -19.76 -21.32 -14.19
C GLU A 70 -20.04 -21.93 -12.80
N HIS A 71 -19.82 -21.13 -11.74
CA HIS A 71 -19.91 -21.54 -10.33
C HIS A 71 -21.20 -22.30 -10.02
N ASP A 72 -22.34 -21.75 -10.46
CA ASP A 72 -23.65 -22.33 -10.19
C ASP A 72 -23.87 -23.66 -10.91
N ARG A 73 -23.29 -23.82 -12.11
CA ARG A 73 -23.33 -25.10 -12.85
C ARG A 73 -22.55 -26.17 -12.09
N TYR A 74 -21.35 -25.85 -11.61
CA TYR A 74 -20.53 -26.81 -10.86
C TYR A 74 -21.16 -27.22 -9.54
N ILE A 75 -21.78 -26.29 -8.81
CA ILE A 75 -22.48 -26.63 -7.57
C ILE A 75 -23.64 -27.59 -7.85
N MET A 76 -24.41 -27.35 -8.92
CA MET A 76 -25.50 -28.23 -9.32
C MET A 76 -25.00 -29.63 -9.71
N GLU A 77 -23.92 -29.74 -10.50
CA GLU A 77 -23.32 -31.02 -10.87
C GLU A 77 -22.84 -31.83 -9.65
N ILE A 78 -22.24 -31.19 -8.64
CA ILE A 78 -21.82 -31.86 -7.41
C ILE A 78 -23.05 -32.41 -6.66
N VAL A 79 -24.09 -31.59 -6.50
CA VAL A 79 -25.32 -31.99 -5.80
C VAL A 79 -26.05 -33.13 -6.52
N GLU A 80 -25.99 -33.18 -7.85
CA GLU A 80 -26.61 -34.23 -8.66
C GLU A 80 -25.81 -35.54 -8.64
N ASN A 81 -24.47 -35.48 -8.60
CA ASN A 81 -23.60 -36.66 -8.56
C ASN A 81 -23.44 -37.29 -7.16
N GLU A 82 -23.72 -36.54 -6.09
CA GLU A 82 -23.69 -37.03 -4.70
C GLU A 82 -25.04 -37.62 -4.22
N LYS A 83 -26.05 -37.70 -5.09
CA LYS A 83 -27.33 -38.39 -4.85
C LYS A 83 -27.31 -39.84 -5.31
#